data_AF-P84451-F1
#
_entry.id   AF-P84451-F1
#
_cell.length_a   1.000
_cell.length_b   1.000
_cell.length_c   1.000
_cell.angle_alpha   90.00
_cell.angle_beta   90.00
_cell.angle_gamma   90.00
#
_symmetry.space_group_name_H-M   'P 1'
#
loop_
_entity.id
_entity.type
_entity.pdbx_description
1 polymer ?
#
loop_
_entity_poly.entity_id
_entity_poly.type
_entity_poly.pdbx_seq_one_letter_code
_entity_poly.pdbx_strand_id
1 'polypeptide(L)' 'EEDRKCPKILMRCKRDSDCLAKCTCQESGYCG' A
#
# COMPACT_ATOMS: atom_id res chain seq x y z
N GLU A 1 1.10 17.83 5.99
CA GLU A 1 0.58 17.04 4.84
C GLU A 1 1.35 15.73 4.58
N GLU A 2 2.23 15.30 5.49
CA GLU A 2 3.08 14.12 5.29
C GLU A 2 2.35 12.78 5.51
N ASP A 3 1.25 12.79 6.27
CA ASP A 3 0.48 11.60 6.69
C ASP A 3 -0.45 11.01 5.61
N ARG A 4 -0.51 11.60 4.40
CA ARG A 4 -1.47 11.19 3.36
C ARG A 4 -0.91 10.35 2.23
N LYS A 5 0.39 10.09 2.18
CA LYS A 5 1.02 9.40 1.04
C LYS A 5 1.42 8.00 1.44
N CYS A 6 1.08 7.02 0.59
CA CYS A 6 1.56 5.65 0.74
C CYS A 6 3.10 5.66 0.83
N PRO A 7 3.70 5.17 1.93
CA PRO A 7 5.15 5.12 2.06
C PRO A 7 5.73 4.21 0.98
N LYS A 8 6.90 4.59 0.44
CA LYS A 8 7.59 3.82 -0.60
C LYS A 8 8.26 2.60 0.02
N ILE A 9 7.49 1.52 0.18
CA ILE A 9 7.96 0.23 0.68
C ILE A 9 7.44 -0.88 -0.23
N LEU A 10 8.29 -1.86 -0.53
CA LEU A 10 7.87 -3.03 -1.28
C LEU A 10 7.21 -4.02 -0.32
N MET A 11 5.87 -4.05 -0.30
CA MET A 11 5.07 -4.89 0.59
C MET A 11 4.09 -5.73 -0.23
N ARG A 12 4.09 -7.06 -0.04
CA ARG A 12 3.14 -7.95 -0.72
C ARG A 12 1.75 -7.88 -0.08
N CYS A 13 0.71 -8.00 -0.90
CA CYS A 13 -0.68 -7.93 -0.46
C CYS A 13 -1.59 -8.81 -1.33
N LYS A 14 -2.80 -9.09 -0.82
CA LYS A 14 -3.92 -9.68 -1.57
C LYS A 14 -5.13 -8.76 -1.62
N ARG A 15 -5.21 -7.81 -0.68
CA ARG A 15 -6.29 -6.83 -0.50
C ARG A 15 -5.75 -5.58 0.17
N ASP A 16 -6.45 -4.46 0.04
CA ASP A 16 -6.00 -3.15 0.54
C ASP A 16 -5.74 -3.13 2.05
N SER A 17 -6.48 -3.93 2.82
CA SER A 17 -6.29 -4.03 4.28
C SER A 17 -4.97 -4.68 4.69
N ASP A 18 -4.28 -5.34 3.76
CA ASP A 18 -2.93 -5.88 4.00
C ASP A 18 -1.87 -4.76 3.91
N CYS A 19 -2.22 -3.61 3.33
CA CYS A 19 -1.32 -2.49 3.11
C CYS A 19 -1.37 -1.46 4.25
N LEU A 20 -0.34 -0.61 4.29
CA LEU A 20 -0.29 0.51 5.22
C LEU A 20 -1.43 1.50 4.93
N ALA A 21 -1.76 2.31 5.93
CA ALA A 21 -2.77 3.35 5.78
C ALA A 21 -2.46 4.20 4.53
N LYS A 22 -3.49 4.48 3.73
CA LYS A 22 -3.41 5.24 2.47
C LYS A 22 -2.74 4.52 1.29
N CYS A 23 -2.42 3.22 1.41
CA CYS A 23 -1.98 2.39 0.30
C CYS A 23 -3.11 1.45 -0.17
N THR A 24 -3.05 1.04 -1.44
CA THR A 24 -3.93 0.01 -2.01
C THR A 24 -3.13 -1.17 -2.54
N CYS A 25 -3.76 -2.33 -2.63
CA CYS A 25 -3.13 -3.50 -3.21
C CYS A 25 -3.25 -3.46 -4.72
N GLN A 26 -2.12 -3.30 -5.41
CA GLN A 26 -2.10 -3.28 -6.87
C GLN A 26 -2.27 -4.69 -7.46
N GLU A 27 -2.65 -4.77 -8.73
CA GLU A 27 -2.78 -6.05 -9.46
C GLU A 27 -1.48 -6.86 -9.52
N SER A 28 -0.34 -6.19 -9.33
CA SER A 28 0.97 -6.82 -9.19
C SER A 28 1.15 -7.62 -7.89
N GLY A 29 0.22 -7.49 -6.93
CA GLY A 29 0.28 -8.11 -5.61
C GLY A 29 1.16 -7.35 -4.63
N TYR A 30 1.40 -6.05 -4.86
CA TYR A 30 2.17 -5.17 -3.99
C TYR A 30 1.41 -3.90 -3.61
N CYS A 31 1.68 -3.39 -2.42
CA CYS A 31 1.12 -2.15 -1.92
C CYS A 31 1.75 -0.95 -2.61
N GLY A 32 0.90 0.00 -2.99
CA GLY A 32 1.27 1.27 -3.61
C GLY A 32 0.14 2.28 -3.58
#